data_AF-A0A1M2W4G2-F1
#
_entry.id   AF-A0A1M2W4G2-F1
#
_cell.length_a   1.000
_cell.length_b   1.000
_cell.length_c   1.000
_cell.angle_alpha   90.00
_cell.angle_beta   90.00
_cell.angle_gamma   90.00
#
_symmetry.space_group_name_H-M   'P 1'
#
loop_
_entity.id
_entity.type
_entity.pdbx_description
1 polymer ?
#
loop_
_entity_poly.entity_id
_entity_poly.type
_entity_poly.pdbx_seq_one_letter_code
_entity_poly.pdbx_strand_id
1 'polypeptide(L)'
;MPLVDQQAVHAWFMASLYKLLSFANMQGNTTDMLQELEVLTVILPHAPLPHDVPLYEEELARFARALAEGAFPALVRVRVGMEGALDDSTQDVVERTRTAAALQPLREHRLGVDVVGLHADSWEPWCSSSPPMA
;
A
#
# COMPACT_ATOMS: atom_id res chain seq x y z
N MET A 1 -0.99 27.37 9.65
CA MET A 1 -1.49 26.00 9.87
C MET A 1 -0.39 25.23 10.57
N PRO A 2 -0.68 24.41 11.60
CA PRO A 2 0.35 23.56 12.17
C PRO A 2 0.78 22.58 11.07
N LEU A 3 2.08 22.50 10.80
CA LEU A 3 2.66 21.40 10.03
C LEU A 3 2.44 20.15 10.88
N VAL A 4 1.31 19.50 10.69
CA VAL A 4 1.15 18.11 11.12
C VAL A 4 2.28 17.37 10.45
N ASP A 5 3.06 16.65 11.24
CA ASP A 5 4.14 15.79 10.76
C ASP A 5 3.51 14.67 9.92
N GLN A 6 3.29 14.95 8.63
CA GLN A 6 2.62 14.06 7.69
C GLN A 6 3.35 12.71 7.57
N GLN A 7 4.63 12.66 7.96
CA GLN A 7 5.45 11.45 7.92
C GLN A 7 5.21 10.52 9.10
N ALA A 8 5.11 11.06 10.31
CA ALA A 8 4.64 10.29 11.46
C ALA A 8 3.25 9.70 11.18
N VAL A 9 2.39 10.44 10.47
CA VAL A 9 1.07 9.97 10.04
C VAL A 9 1.18 8.77 9.08
N HIS A 10 2.12 8.75 8.13
CA HIS A 10 2.31 7.63 7.19
C HIS A 10 2.78 6.35 7.87
N ALA A 11 3.86 6.43 8.65
CA ALA A 11 4.37 5.27 9.36
C ALA A 11 3.32 4.72 10.34
N TRP A 12 2.55 5.60 10.98
CA TRP A 12 1.45 5.19 11.85
C TRP A 12 0.27 4.58 11.10
N PHE A 13 -0.06 5.11 9.92
CA PHE A 13 -1.09 4.53 9.05
C PHE A 13 -0.69 3.11 8.63
N MET A 14 0.52 2.93 8.12
CA MET A 14 1.04 1.60 7.72
C MET A 14 1.14 0.64 8.91
N ALA A 15 1.65 1.09 10.05
CA ALA A 15 1.71 0.29 11.26
C ALA A 15 0.31 -0.11 11.77
N SER A 16 -0.68 0.77 11.63
CA SER A 16 -2.07 0.48 11.98
C SER A 16 -2.70 -0.52 11.01
N LEU A 17 -2.43 -0.39 9.71
CA LEU A 17 -2.89 -1.33 8.70
C LEU A 17 -2.28 -2.72 8.93
N TYR A 18 -0.97 -2.80 9.15
CA TYR A 18 -0.29 -4.05 9.52
C TYR A 18 -0.93 -4.69 10.75
N LYS A 19 -1.14 -3.92 11.84
CA LYS A 19 -1.79 -4.42 13.06
C LYS A 19 -3.19 -4.97 12.78
N LEU A 20 -3.97 -4.29 11.94
CA LEU A 20 -5.30 -4.76 11.54
C LEU A 20 -5.22 -6.09 10.80
N LEU A 21 -4.30 -6.24 9.84
CA LEU A 21 -4.09 -7.49 9.10
C LEU A 21 -3.64 -8.63 10.00
N SER A 22 -2.67 -8.38 10.88
CA SER A 22 -2.20 -9.38 11.85
C SER A 22 -3.33 -9.79 12.80
N PHE A 23 -4.15 -8.84 13.25
CA PHE A 23 -5.30 -9.13 14.09
C PHE A 23 -6.36 -9.97 13.36
N ALA A 24 -6.68 -9.63 12.11
CA ALA A 24 -7.60 -10.39 11.28
C ALA A 24 -7.12 -11.85 11.08
N ASN A 25 -5.82 -12.03 10.83
CA ASN A 25 -5.22 -13.36 10.69
C ASN A 25 -5.30 -14.19 11.98
N MET A 26 -5.17 -13.55 13.15
CA MET A 26 -5.26 -14.24 14.45
C MET A 26 -6.70 -14.59 14.87
N GLN A 27 -7.70 -13.82 14.46
CA GLN A 27 -9.07 -13.95 14.97
C GLN A 27 -9.94 -14.96 14.20
N GLY A 28 -9.57 -15.39 12.99
CA GLY A 28 -10.17 -16.53 12.27
C GLY A 28 -11.68 -16.45 11.94
N ASN A 29 -12.40 -15.44 12.39
CA ASN A 29 -13.87 -15.31 12.29
C ASN A 29 -14.31 -14.12 11.43
N THR A 30 -13.42 -13.15 11.17
CA THR A 30 -13.59 -12.08 10.16
C THR A 30 -13.14 -12.53 8.76
N THR A 31 -12.78 -13.79 8.62
CA THR A 31 -12.17 -14.36 7.41
C THR A 31 -13.12 -14.46 6.24
N ASP A 32 -14.43 -14.58 6.40
CA ASP A 32 -15.31 -14.85 5.24
C ASP A 32 -15.29 -13.72 4.20
N MET A 33 -15.38 -12.46 4.62
CA MET A 33 -15.27 -11.32 3.69
C MET A 33 -13.86 -11.13 3.12
N LEU A 34 -12.83 -11.60 3.84
CA LEU A 34 -11.43 -11.47 3.44
C LEU A 34 -10.96 -12.68 2.61
N GLN A 35 -11.65 -13.82 2.71
CA GLN A 35 -11.41 -15.02 1.92
C GLN A 35 -11.76 -14.80 0.46
N GLU A 36 -12.73 -13.93 0.16
CA GLU A 36 -13.13 -13.58 -1.20
C GLU A 36 -12.36 -12.38 -1.78
N LEU A 37 -11.44 -11.78 -1.01
CA LEU A 37 -10.70 -10.59 -1.44
C LEU A 37 -9.64 -10.95 -2.49
N GLU A 38 -9.98 -10.79 -3.76
CA GLU A 38 -9.05 -11.04 -4.88
C GLU A 38 -8.08 -9.88 -5.15
N VAL A 39 -8.54 -8.65 -4.91
CA VAL A 39 -7.78 -7.42 -5.18
C VAL A 39 -7.81 -6.51 -3.95
N LEU A 40 -6.63 -6.20 -3.41
CA LEU A 40 -6.47 -5.21 -2.36
C LEU A 40 -5.89 -3.92 -2.95
N THR A 41 -6.64 -2.82 -2.88
CA THR A 41 -6.14 -1.49 -3.22
C THR A 41 -5.74 -0.75 -1.95
N VAL A 42 -4.50 -0.25 -1.90
CA VAL A 42 -3.98 0.61 -0.84
C VAL A 42 -3.58 1.93 -1.46
N ILE A 43 -4.00 3.03 -0.83
CA ILE A 43 -3.67 4.37 -1.29
C ILE A 43 -2.78 4.99 -0.23
N LEU A 44 -1.54 5.24 -0.63
CA LEU A 44 -0.48 5.77 0.20
C LEU A 44 -0.42 7.27 -0.06
N PRO A 45 -0.45 8.11 0.98
CA PRO A 45 -0.42 9.54 0.76
C PRO A 45 0.99 9.99 0.34
N HIS A 46 1.08 11.17 -0.27
CA HIS A 46 2.33 11.71 -0.79
C HIS A 46 3.37 11.87 0.33
N ALA A 47 4.56 11.27 0.19
CA ALA A 47 5.61 11.37 1.19
C ALA A 47 6.58 12.51 0.86
N PRO A 48 6.69 13.58 1.67
CA PRO A 48 7.72 14.58 1.43
C PRO A 48 9.03 14.23 2.14
N LEU A 49 10.13 14.31 1.38
CA LEU A 49 11.53 14.54 1.78
C LEU A 49 12.35 13.40 2.45
N PRO A 50 13.70 13.44 2.32
CA PRO A 50 14.56 12.24 2.31
C PRO A 50 15.07 11.75 3.68
N HIS A 51 14.71 12.38 4.80
CA HIS A 51 15.38 12.12 6.08
C HIS A 51 14.79 10.99 6.93
N ASP A 52 13.57 10.54 6.64
CA ASP A 52 12.83 9.52 7.41
C ASP A 52 12.30 8.37 6.51
N VAL A 53 12.83 8.28 5.29
CA VAL A 53 12.58 7.22 4.29
C VAL A 53 12.73 5.78 4.83
N PRO A 54 13.73 5.45 5.68
CA PRO A 54 13.97 4.06 6.08
C PRO A 54 12.81 3.44 6.86
N LEU A 55 12.13 4.22 7.72
CA LEU A 55 11.06 3.70 8.57
C LEU A 55 9.80 3.37 7.75
N TYR A 56 9.47 4.20 6.77
CA TYR A 56 8.33 3.97 5.87
C TYR A 56 8.53 2.73 5.00
N GLU A 57 9.71 2.58 4.39
CA GLU A 57 10.03 1.40 3.57
C GLU A 57 10.01 0.12 4.39
N GLU A 58 10.48 0.17 5.64
CA GLU A 58 10.48 -0.99 6.54
C GLU A 58 9.06 -1.42 6.91
N GLU A 59 8.17 -0.48 7.27
CA GLU A 59 6.77 -0.80 7.58
C GLU A 59 6.02 -1.32 6.34
N LEU A 60 6.29 -0.77 5.16
CA LEU A 60 5.72 -1.26 3.90
C LEU A 60 6.20 -2.69 3.58
N ALA A 61 7.47 -3.00 3.85
CA ALA A 61 8.00 -4.34 3.68
C ALA A 61 7.40 -5.34 4.69
N ARG A 62 7.16 -4.93 5.94
CA ARG A 62 6.46 -5.77 6.93
C ARG A 62 5.02 -6.04 6.52
N PHE A 63 4.32 -5.02 6.04
CA PHE A 63 2.98 -5.16 5.46
C PHE A 63 2.98 -6.15 4.28
N ALA A 64 3.93 -6.03 3.35
CA ALA A 64 4.07 -6.93 2.21
C ALA A 64 4.28 -8.39 2.64
N ARG A 65 5.10 -8.64 3.65
CA ARG A 65 5.31 -10.00 4.19
C ARG A 65 4.05 -10.57 4.83
N ALA A 66 3.36 -9.79 5.65
CA ALA A 66 2.12 -10.26 6.29
C ALA A 66 1.04 -10.65 5.27
N LEU A 67 0.92 -9.91 4.17
CA LEU A 67 0.03 -10.26 3.06
C LEU A 67 0.49 -11.53 2.35
N ALA A 68 1.78 -11.63 2.03
CA ALA A 68 2.37 -12.77 1.34
C ALA A 68 2.27 -14.08 2.13
N GLU A 69 2.34 -14.02 3.45
CA GLU A 69 2.23 -15.16 4.37
C GLU A 69 0.80 -15.74 4.47
N GLY A 70 -0.17 -15.18 3.74
CA GLY A 70 -1.44 -15.85 3.46
C GLY A 70 -2.61 -15.42 4.34
N ALA A 71 -2.67 -14.15 4.74
CA ALA A 71 -3.85 -13.58 5.40
C ALA A 71 -5.12 -13.56 4.51
N PHE A 72 -4.96 -13.77 3.19
CA PHE A 72 -6.03 -13.68 2.18
C PHE A 72 -5.88 -14.78 1.10
N PRO A 73 -6.60 -15.91 1.21
CA PRO A 73 -6.44 -17.05 0.29
C PRO A 73 -6.75 -16.77 -1.17
N ALA A 74 -7.74 -15.92 -1.47
CA ALA A 74 -8.11 -15.56 -2.84
C ALA A 74 -7.33 -14.37 -3.38
N LEU A 75 -6.48 -13.72 -2.59
CA LEU A 75 -5.75 -12.53 -3.03
C LEU A 75 -4.82 -12.90 -4.17
N VAL A 76 -5.03 -12.27 -5.32
CA VAL A 76 -4.19 -12.44 -6.52
C VAL A 76 -3.47 -11.16 -6.89
N ARG A 77 -3.92 -10.01 -6.37
CA ARG A 77 -3.37 -8.71 -6.77
C ARG A 77 -3.41 -7.67 -5.64
N VAL A 78 -2.34 -6.90 -5.53
CA VAL A 78 -2.24 -5.71 -4.70
C VAL A 78 -1.99 -4.50 -5.61
N ARG A 79 -2.84 -3.48 -5.48
CA ARG A 79 -2.70 -2.20 -6.16
C ARG A 79 -2.28 -1.16 -5.13
N VAL A 80 -1.22 -0.42 -5.42
CA VAL A 80 -0.71 0.64 -4.57
C VAL A 80 -0.73 1.94 -5.35
N GLY A 81 -1.60 2.84 -4.92
CA GLY A 81 -1.66 4.21 -5.43
C GLY A 81 -0.83 5.13 -4.55
N MET A 82 0.01 5.97 -5.16
CA MET A 82 0.80 7.00 -4.48
C MET A 82 0.19 8.36 -4.80
N GLU A 83 -0.34 9.08 -3.82
CA GLU A 83 -0.86 10.44 -4.07
C GLU A 83 0.28 11.42 -4.42
N GLY A 84 -0.03 12.43 -5.25
CA GLY A 84 0.88 13.52 -5.62
C GLY A 84 1.79 13.25 -6.83
N ALA A 85 1.51 12.21 -7.62
CA ALA A 85 2.50 11.58 -8.50
C ALA A 85 2.31 11.83 -10.02
N LEU A 86 1.65 12.93 -10.39
CA LEU A 86 1.55 13.35 -11.81
C LEU A 86 2.42 14.57 -12.15
N ASP A 87 3.19 15.06 -11.18
CA ASP A 87 4.32 15.93 -11.47
C ASP A 87 5.49 15.03 -11.88
N ASP A 88 5.98 15.16 -13.12
CA ASP A 88 7.04 14.38 -13.78
C ASP A 88 8.45 14.59 -13.14
N SER A 89 8.48 14.63 -11.81
CA SER A 89 9.68 14.86 -11.02
C SER A 89 10.47 13.57 -10.86
N THR A 90 11.80 13.69 -10.88
CA THR A 90 12.70 12.56 -10.59
C THR A 90 12.45 11.95 -9.20
N GLN A 91 11.91 12.73 -8.27
CA GLN A 91 11.57 12.27 -6.92
C GLN A 91 10.45 11.22 -6.95
N ASP A 92 9.40 11.43 -7.74
CA ASP A 92 8.30 10.47 -7.87
C ASP A 92 8.77 9.12 -8.45
N VAL A 93 9.61 9.14 -9.48
CA VAL A 93 10.18 7.91 -10.05
C VAL A 93 10.99 7.13 -9.01
N VAL A 94 11.75 7.83 -8.15
CA VAL A 94 12.52 7.23 -7.07
C VAL A 94 11.61 6.63 -5.99
N GLU A 95 10.55 7.34 -5.60
CA GLU A 95 9.57 6.86 -4.62
C GLU A 95 8.80 5.63 -5.10
N ARG A 96 8.37 5.61 -6.37
CA ARG A 96 7.77 4.44 -7.00
C ARG A 96 8.72 3.25 -7.02
N THR A 97 10.00 3.49 -7.31
CA THR A 97 11.02 2.44 -7.33
C THR A 97 11.26 1.84 -5.94
N ARG A 98 11.34 2.69 -4.90
CA ARG A 98 11.48 2.27 -3.49
C ARG A 98 10.27 1.47 -3.01
N THR A 99 9.08 1.98 -3.29
CA THR A 99 7.81 1.30 -3.00
C THR A 99 7.77 -0.07 -3.68
N ALA A 100 8.13 -0.13 -4.97
CA ALA A 100 8.18 -1.39 -5.70
C ALA A 100 9.21 -2.39 -5.12
N ALA A 101 10.32 -1.90 -4.56
CA ALA A 101 11.30 -2.75 -3.88
C ALA A 101 10.77 -3.27 -2.52
N ALA A 102 10.13 -2.43 -1.72
CA ALA A 102 9.53 -2.84 -0.45
C ALA A 102 8.40 -3.88 -0.63
N LEU A 103 7.69 -3.83 -1.76
CA LEU A 103 6.63 -4.77 -2.13
C LEU A 103 7.13 -6.06 -2.81
N GLN A 104 8.46 -6.23 -2.96
CA GLN A 104 9.04 -7.42 -3.56
C GLN A 104 8.58 -8.75 -2.93
N PRO A 105 8.39 -8.87 -1.59
CA PRO A 105 7.91 -10.12 -0.98
C PRO A 105 6.57 -10.63 -1.56
N LEU A 106 5.68 -9.73 -1.98
CA LEU A 106 4.40 -10.11 -2.62
C LEU A 106 4.63 -10.79 -3.97
N ARG A 107 5.56 -10.26 -4.78
CA ARG A 107 5.90 -10.80 -6.10
C ARG A 107 6.55 -12.17 -5.99
N GLU A 108 7.39 -12.38 -4.98
CA GLU A 108 8.01 -13.67 -4.69
C GLU A 108 6.96 -14.75 -4.37
N HIS A 109 5.82 -14.34 -3.79
CA HIS A 109 4.67 -15.19 -3.53
C HIS A 109 3.64 -15.21 -4.70
N ARG A 110 4.06 -14.78 -5.89
CA ARG A 110 3.28 -14.77 -7.14
C ARG A 110 2.01 -13.89 -7.11
N LEU A 111 1.94 -12.92 -6.22
CA LEU A 111 0.90 -11.89 -6.26
C LEU A 111 1.22 -10.86 -7.34
N GLY A 112 0.20 -10.44 -8.09
CA GLY A 112 0.31 -9.28 -8.97
C GLY A 112 0.48 -8.01 -8.15
N VAL A 113 1.45 -7.15 -8.51
CA VAL A 113 1.70 -5.89 -7.79
C VAL A 113 1.74 -4.75 -8.80
N ASP A 114 0.75 -3.86 -8.70
CA ASP A 114 0.65 -2.65 -9.50
C ASP A 114 0.99 -1.45 -8.60
N VAL A 115 1.98 -0.64 -8.98
CA VAL A 115 2.31 0.62 -8.28
C VAL A 115 2.09 1.75 -9.26
N VAL A 116 1.21 2.69 -8.91
CA VAL A 116 0.84 3.81 -9.76
C VAL A 116 0.92 5.13 -9.02
N GLY A 117 1.19 6.19 -9.76
CA GLY A 117 1.01 7.55 -9.29
C GLY A 117 -0.43 8.02 -9.46
N LEU A 118 -0.96 8.74 -8.47
CA LEU A 118 -2.30 9.33 -8.46
C LEU A 118 -2.20 10.86 -8.32
N HIS A 119 -3.11 11.58 -8.98
CA HIS A 119 -3.37 12.98 -8.61
C HIS A 119 -3.89 13.03 -7.16
N ALA A 120 -3.54 14.09 -6.43
CA ALA A 120 -4.17 14.37 -5.14
C ALA A 120 -5.70 14.37 -5.33
N ASP A 121 -6.42 13.76 -4.39
CA ASP A 121 -7.89 13.68 -4.39
C ASP A 121 -8.51 12.98 -5.62
N SER A 122 -7.76 12.13 -6.33
CA SER A 122 -8.26 11.32 -7.46
C SER A 122 -8.24 9.83 -7.18
N TRP A 123 -8.42 9.48 -5.91
CA TRP A 123 -8.26 8.13 -5.39
C TRP A 123 -9.57 7.33 -5.45
N GLU A 124 -10.74 7.98 -5.46
CA GLU A 124 -12.03 7.30 -5.42
C GLU A 124 -12.26 6.27 -6.55
N PRO A 125 -11.85 6.54 -7.81
CA PRO A 125 -11.99 5.55 -8.88
C PRO A 125 -11.25 4.24 -8.62
N TRP A 126 -10.16 4.28 -7.84
CA TRP A 126 -9.32 3.13 -7.52
C TRP A 126 -9.90 2.24 -6.42
N CYS A 127 -10.81 2.79 -5.60
CA CYS A 127 -11.53 2.04 -4.58
C CYS A 127 -12.76 1.31 -5.13
N SER A 128 -13.17 1.63 -6.36
CA SER A 128 -14.25 0.90 -7.03
C SER A 128 -13.73 -0.38 -7.68
N SER A 129 -14.48 -1.47 -7.55
CA SER A 129 -14.17 -2.80 -8.10
C SER A 129 -14.26 -2.89 -9.63
N SER A 130 -14.61 -1.79 -10.30
CA SER A 130 -14.60 -1.72 -11.77
C SER A 130 -13.21 -1.25 -12.22
N PRO A 131 -12.52 -1.99 -13.09
CA PRO A 131 -11.27 -1.50 -13.66
C PRO A 131 -11.54 -0.15 -14.36
N PRO A 132 -10.63 0.83 -14.27
CA PRO A 132 -10.77 2.05 -15.05
C PRO A 132 -10.86 1.64 -16.52
N MET A 133 -11.99 1.96 -17.16
CA MET A 133 -12.13 1.82 -18.61
C MET A 133 -11.06 2.70 -19.26
N ALA A 134 -10.27 2.08 -20.13
CA ALA A 134 -9.28 2.74 -20.99
C ALA A 134 -9.93 3.79 -21.91
#